data_AF-A0A6A2ZEH2-F1
#
_entry.id   AF-A0A6A2ZEH2-F1
#
_cell.length_a   1.000
_cell.length_b   1.000
_cell.length_c   1.000
_cell.angle_alpha   90.00
_cell.angle_beta   90.00
_cell.angle_gamma   90.00
#
_symmetry.space_group_name_H-M   'P 1'
#
loop_
_entity.id
_entity.type
_entity.pdbx_description
1 polymer ?
#
loop_
_entity_poly.entity_id
_entity_poly.type
_entity_poly.pdbx_seq_one_letter_code
_entity_poly.pdbx_strand_id
1 'polypeptide(L)'
;MVFGFATKVVPVITTCTRNTMILTTLNGAVEQMYTAMASRHRVRFPCIQIIKTATIPAKLCKRDNTKQFHNSKIKFPLVVKKVRPPTRKLKTTYKASRPNLFM
;
A
#
# COMPACT_ATOMS: atom_id res chain seq x y z
N MET A 1 25.85 -25.13 3.63
CA MET A 1 25.94 -24.45 2.32
C MET A 1 25.39 -23.04 2.50
N VAL A 2 26.32 -22.10 2.58
CA VAL A 2 26.13 -20.72 3.05
C VAL A 2 25.49 -19.91 1.93
N PHE A 3 24.37 -19.23 2.21
CA PHE A 3 24.06 -17.98 1.54
C PHE A 3 23.49 -17.00 2.56
N GLY A 4 24.42 -16.25 3.15
CA GLY A 4 24.12 -15.00 3.79
C GLY A 4 23.51 -14.06 2.75
N PHE A 5 22.22 -13.79 2.89
CA PHE A 5 21.63 -12.56 2.39
C PHE A 5 21.04 -11.87 3.62
N ALA A 6 21.92 -11.16 4.34
CA ALA A 6 21.48 -9.96 5.02
C ALA A 6 20.81 -9.14 3.92
N THR A 7 19.48 -9.19 3.84
CA THR A 7 18.72 -8.41 2.88
C THR A 7 18.83 -6.96 3.34
N LYS A 8 19.96 -6.34 3.02
CA LYS A 8 20.16 -4.89 2.94
C LYS A 8 19.33 -4.36 1.77
N VAL A 9 18.07 -4.78 1.67
CA VAL A 9 17.10 -3.99 0.95
C VAL A 9 16.91 -2.81 1.86
N VAL A 10 17.33 -1.63 1.42
CA VAL A 10 16.99 -0.38 2.08
C VAL A 10 15.67 0.07 1.47
N PRO A 11 14.50 -0.38 1.95
CA PRO A 11 13.29 0.34 1.63
C PRO A 11 13.40 1.64 2.42
N VAL A 12 13.88 2.70 1.76
CA VAL A 12 13.67 4.06 2.25
C VAL A 12 12.16 4.18 2.46
N ILE A 13 11.70 4.13 3.71
CA ILE A 13 10.30 4.21 4.08
C ILE A 13 9.90 5.67 3.84
N THR A 14 9.42 5.97 2.63
CA THR A 14 9.07 7.33 2.22
C THR A 14 7.62 7.60 2.59
N THR A 15 7.39 8.15 3.79
CA THR A 15 6.16 8.87 4.07
C THR A 15 6.26 10.24 3.40
N CYS A 16 5.56 10.40 2.28
CA CYS A 16 5.52 11.66 1.56
C CYS A 16 4.37 12.52 2.13
N THR A 17 4.71 13.69 2.68
CA THR A 17 3.81 14.56 3.47
C THR A 17 2.81 15.38 2.64
N ARG A 18 2.23 14.82 1.57
CA ARG A 18 1.05 15.44 0.91
C ARG A 18 -0.10 14.44 0.83
N ASN A 19 -1.27 14.96 1.17
CA ASN A 19 -2.47 14.30 1.69
C ASN A 19 -3.22 13.34 0.75
N THR A 20 -2.53 12.54 -0.07
CA THR A 20 -3.14 11.47 -0.87
C THR A 20 -2.14 10.32 -1.08
N MET A 21 -2.35 9.22 -0.34
CA MET A 21 -1.70 7.88 -0.44
C MET A 21 -0.16 7.87 -0.22
N ILE A 22 0.42 7.32 0.85
CA ILE A 22 0.01 6.22 1.75
C ILE A 22 0.54 6.52 3.17
N LEU A 23 -0.39 6.43 4.13
CA LEU A 23 -0.27 6.43 5.59
C LEU A 23 0.31 7.69 6.26
N THR A 24 -0.53 8.32 7.09
CA THR A 24 -0.31 9.62 7.74
C THR A 24 0.75 9.60 8.84
N THR A 25 1.20 8.42 9.26
CA THR A 25 2.16 8.20 10.34
C THR A 25 3.27 7.23 9.92
N LEU A 26 4.41 7.29 10.62
CA LEU A 26 5.54 6.40 10.35
C LEU A 26 5.18 4.91 10.58
N ASN A 27 4.28 4.62 11.52
CA ASN A 27 3.99 3.25 11.95
C ASN A 27 3.37 2.39 10.85
N GLY A 28 2.37 2.88 10.13
CA GLY A 28 1.80 2.08 9.04
C GLY A 28 2.60 2.18 7.72
N ALA A 29 3.53 3.12 7.59
CA ALA A 29 4.50 3.06 6.50
C ALA A 29 5.47 1.88 6.68
N VAL A 30 5.81 1.57 7.94
CA VAL A 30 6.53 0.35 8.32
C VAL A 30 5.66 -0.90 8.08
N GLU A 31 4.38 -0.87 8.44
CA GLU A 31 3.46 -1.98 8.17
C GLU A 31 3.35 -2.31 6.67
N GLN A 32 3.17 -1.29 5.83
CA GLN A 32 3.13 -1.46 4.38
C GLN A 32 4.45 -2.04 3.84
N MET A 33 5.58 -1.60 4.38
CA MET A 33 6.89 -2.13 4.01
C MET A 33 6.99 -3.63 4.33
N TYR A 34 6.53 -4.06 5.51
CA TYR A 34 6.47 -5.48 5.87
C TYR A 34 5.61 -6.29 4.88
N THR A 35 4.42 -5.82 4.52
CA THR A 35 3.55 -6.51 3.53
C THR A 35 4.19 -6.57 2.14
N ALA A 36 4.81 -5.48 1.69
CA ALA A 36 5.44 -5.41 0.38
C ALA A 36 6.65 -6.36 0.27
N MET A 37 7.46 -6.46 1.33
CA MET A 37 8.61 -7.36 1.40
C MET A 37 8.19 -8.82 1.49
N ALA A 38 7.14 -9.13 2.25
CA ALA A 38 6.59 -10.48 2.33
C ALA A 38 6.07 -10.96 0.97
N SER A 39 5.40 -10.09 0.20
CA SER A 39 4.86 -10.46 -1.12
C SER A 39 5.95 -10.58 -2.19
N ARG A 40 6.84 -9.59 -2.32
CA ARG A 40 7.81 -9.53 -3.43
C ARG A 40 9.01 -10.44 -3.24
N HIS A 41 9.45 -10.59 -2.00
CA HIS A 41 10.72 -11.25 -1.67
C HIS A 41 10.54 -12.43 -0.71
N ARG A 42 9.29 -12.76 -0.31
CA ARG A 42 8.98 -13.88 0.59
C ARG A 42 9.75 -13.84 1.92
N VAL A 43 9.97 -12.63 2.44
CA VAL A 43 10.76 -12.41 3.66
C VAL A 43 9.86 -12.41 4.89
N ARG A 44 10.32 -13.04 5.98
CA ARG A 44 9.63 -13.08 7.29
C ARG A 44 10.12 -11.97 8.22
N PHE A 45 9.30 -11.62 9.21
CA PHE A 45 9.60 -10.57 10.20
C PHE A 45 11.00 -10.63 10.84
N PRO A 46 11.50 -11.78 11.36
CA PRO A 46 12.81 -11.83 12.00
C PRO A 46 13.99 -11.56 11.06
N CYS A 47 13.76 -11.64 9.75
CA CYS A 47 14.80 -11.45 8.74
C CYS A 47 14.95 -9.98 8.30
N ILE A 48 14.10 -9.08 8.80
CA ILE A 48 14.03 -7.69 8.34
C ILE A 48 14.56 -6.76 9.43
N GLN A 49 15.53 -5.93 9.09
CA GLN A 49 16.07 -4.88 9.95
C GLN A 49 15.93 -3.52 9.26
N ILE A 50 15.32 -2.56 9.96
CA ILE A 50 15.17 -1.19 9.46
C ILE A 50 16.40 -0.39 9.89
N ILE A 51 17.16 0.11 8.91
CA ILE A 51 18.41 0.84 9.17
C ILE A 51 18.13 2.31 9.50
N LYS A 52 17.28 2.97 8.70
CA LYS A 52 16.93 4.38 8.88
C LYS A 52 15.55 4.66 8.29
N THR A 53 14.76 5.45 9.01
CA THR A 53 13.49 6.02 8.54
C THR A 53 13.64 7.53 8.39
N ALA A 54 13.00 8.11 7.36
CA ALA A 54 13.01 9.54 7.12
C ALA A 54 11.75 9.96 6.37
N THR A 55 11.18 11.10 6.75
CA THR A 55 10.12 11.76 5.99
C THR A 55 10.77 12.46 4.79
N ILE A 56 10.26 12.22 3.58
CA ILE A 56 10.85 12.77 2.35
C ILE A 56 9.82 13.68 1.66
N PRO A 57 10.18 14.92 1.31
CA PRO A 57 9.28 15.81 0.56
C PRO A 57 9.09 15.31 -0.88
N ALA A 58 7.93 15.57 -1.48
CA ALA A 58 7.52 15.05 -2.79
C ALA A 58 8.52 15.30 -3.94
N LYS A 59 9.30 16.39 -3.86
CA LYS A 59 10.31 16.73 -4.87
C LYS A 59 11.52 15.77 -4.86
N LEU A 60 11.81 15.16 -3.71
CA LEU A 60 12.98 14.30 -3.51
C LEU A 60 12.63 12.80 -3.60
N CYS A 61 11.37 12.45 -3.88
CA CYS A 61 10.93 11.07 -4.02
C CYS A 61 11.49 10.46 -5.31
N LYS A 62 12.37 9.46 -5.18
CA LYS A 62 13.04 8.83 -6.34
C LYS A 62 12.20 7.75 -7.02
N ARG A 63 11.28 7.07 -6.31
CA ARG A 63 10.52 5.93 -6.84
C ARG A 63 9.37 6.37 -7.75
N ASP A 64 9.27 5.78 -8.93
CA ASP A 64 8.26 6.17 -9.92
C ASP A 64 6.83 5.81 -9.50
N ASN A 65 6.67 4.66 -8.83
CA ASN A 65 5.39 4.23 -8.23
C ASN A 65 4.85 5.22 -7.17
N THR A 66 5.71 6.02 -6.54
CA THR A 66 5.26 7.06 -5.60
C THR A 66 5.07 8.41 -6.28
N LYS A 67 5.87 8.71 -7.32
CA LYS A 67 5.77 9.96 -8.08
C LYS A 67 4.41 10.14 -8.75
N GLN A 68 3.82 9.04 -9.23
CA GLN A 68 2.50 9.05 -9.89
C GLN A 68 1.39 9.66 -9.02
N PHE A 69 1.53 9.68 -7.69
CA PHE A 69 0.51 10.15 -6.75
C PHE A 69 0.73 11.59 -6.25
N HIS A 70 1.75 12.31 -6.71
CA HIS A 70 2.06 13.67 -6.21
C HIS A 70 1.26 14.80 -6.88
N ASN A 71 0.60 14.52 -8.01
CA ASN A 71 -0.18 15.53 -8.72
C ASN A 71 -1.55 15.75 -8.02
N SER A 72 -1.87 16.98 -7.66
CA SER A 72 -3.13 17.32 -6.98
C SER A 72 -4.38 17.18 -7.86
N LYS A 73 -4.23 17.03 -9.19
CA LYS A 73 -5.35 16.92 -10.14
C LYS A 73 -5.67 15.47 -10.55
N ILE A 74 -5.17 14.46 -9.84
CA ILE A 74 -5.38 13.05 -10.20
C ILE A 74 -6.84 12.65 -9.96
N LYS A 75 -7.44 11.99 -10.95
CA LYS A 75 -8.78 11.37 -10.86
C LYS A 75 -8.68 9.94 -11.35
N PHE A 76 -9.23 8.99 -10.58
CA PHE A 76 -9.32 7.60 -10.97
C PHE A 76 -10.77 7.25 -11.29
N PRO A 77 -11.07 6.77 -12.52
CA PRO A 77 -12.41 6.23 -12.80
C PRO A 77 -12.60 4.92 -12.03
N LEU A 78 -13.77 4.76 -11.42
CA LEU A 78 -14.15 3.51 -10.76
C LEU A 78 -14.77 2.58 -11.80
N VAL A 79 -13.94 1.74 -12.42
CA VAL A 79 -14.36 0.83 -13.50
C VAL A 79 -15.26 -0.29 -13.00
N VAL A 80 -15.01 -0.80 -11.79
CA VAL A 80 -15.81 -1.88 -11.18
C VAL A 80 -16.04 -1.58 -9.71
N LYS A 81 -17.29 -1.31 -9.33
CA LYS A 81 -17.70 -1.22 -7.93
C LYS A 81 -18.19 -2.58 -7.45
N LYS A 82 -17.34 -3.29 -6.69
CA LYS A 82 -17.76 -4.53 -6.01
C LYS A 82 -18.81 -4.19 -4.95
N VAL A 83 -20.06 -4.58 -5.18
CA VAL A 83 -21.15 -4.39 -4.22
C VAL A 83 -20.84 -5.17 -2.95
N ARG A 84 -20.55 -4.46 -1.86
CA ARG A 84 -20.38 -5.02 -0.52
C ARG A 84 -21.56 -4.58 0.35
N PRO A 85 -22.26 -5.51 1.03
CA PRO A 85 -23.31 -5.11 1.96
C PRO A 85 -22.69 -4.29 3.11
N PRO A 86 -23.38 -3.22 3.58
CA PRO A 86 -22.82 -2.32 4.58
C PRO A 86 -22.66 -2.98 5.95
N THR A 87 -23.47 -4.00 6.26
CA THR A 87 -23.36 -4.78 7.49
C THR A 87 -23.42 -6.28 7.19
N ARG A 88 -22.81 -7.09 8.07
CA ARG A 88 -22.77 -8.55 7.92
C ARG A 88 -24.17 -9.18 7.93
N LYS A 89 -25.13 -8.59 8.65
CA LYS A 89 -26.53 -9.05 8.74
C LYS A 89 -27.25 -9.02 7.39
N LEU A 90 -26.90 -8.06 6.52
CA LEU A 90 -27.53 -7.85 5.22
C LEU A 90 -26.87 -8.67 4.08
N LYS A 91 -25.95 -9.57 4.43
CA LYS A 91 -25.30 -10.49 3.49
C LYS A 91 -26.22 -11.72 3.30
N THR A 92 -27.02 -11.69 2.25
CA THR A 92 -27.88 -12.81 1.83
C THR A 92 -27.21 -13.65 0.75
N THR A 93 -27.54 -14.95 0.68
CA THR A 93 -27.05 -15.86 -0.38
C THR A 93 -27.65 -15.52 -1.74
N TYR A 94 -28.92 -15.10 -1.75
CA TYR A 94 -29.65 -14.71 -2.96
C TYR A 94 -30.22 -13.30 -2.82
N LYS A 95 -30.33 -12.59 -3.94
CA LYS A 95 -31.02 -11.30 -4.07
C LYS A 95 -31.81 -11.29 -5.37
N ALA A 96 -33.00 -10.68 -5.33
CA ALA A 96 -33.88 -10.60 -6.49
C ALA A 96 -33.33 -9.67 -7.58
N SER A 97 -32.52 -8.66 -7.21
CA SER A 97 -31.94 -7.69 -8.15
C SER A 97 -30.48 -8.00 -8.46
N ARG A 98 -30.10 -7.79 -9.73
CA ARG A 98 -28.72 -7.97 -10.22
C ARG A 98 -27.88 -6.75 -9.79
N PRO A 99 -26.65 -6.95 -9.28
CA PRO A 99 -25.79 -5.84 -8.92
C PRO A 99 -25.29 -5.11 -10.17
N ASN A 100 -25.39 -3.77 -10.18
CA ASN A 100 -24.76 -2.93 -11.19
C ASN A 100 -23.33 -2.58 -10.74
N LEU A 101 -22.35 -2.82 -11.60
CA LEU A 101 -20.92 -2.68 -11.30
C LEU A 101 -20.33 -1.37 -11.86
N PHE A 102 -21.04 -0.69 -12.76
CA PHE A 102 -20.49 0.42 -13.58
C PHE A 102 -21.08 1.81 -13.25
N MET A 103 -22.24 1.86 -12.57
CA MET A 103 -22.75 3.10 -11.95
C MET A 103 -22.18 3.29 -10.55
#